data_AF-A0A7C7QIW9-F1
#
_entry.id   AF-A0A7C7QIW9-F1
#
_cell.length_a   1.000
_cell.length_b   1.000
_cell.length_c   1.000
_cell.angle_alpha   90.00
_cell.angle_beta   90.00
_cell.angle_gamma   90.00
#
_symmetry.space_group_name_H-M   'P 1'
#
loop_
_entity.id
_entity.type
_entity.pdbx_description
1 polymer ?
#
loop_
_entity_poly.entity_id
_entity_poly.type
_entity_poly.pdbx_seq_one_letter_code
_entity_poly.pdbx_strand_id
1 'polypeptide(L)' 'MATEKIVIDASVVAKWFLEEVYGDKAVLLRDKYVGREIQLASPSIMPYEVLNARLVTADEEIVTKAKNLIDVKHVKDLI' A
#
# COMPACT_ATOMS: atom_id res chain seq x y z
N MET A 1 28.56 10.74 0.79
CA MET A 1 28.05 10.13 -0.46
C MET A 1 26.57 10.47 -0.56
N ALA A 2 26.05 10.78 -1.74
CA ALA A 2 24.62 11.05 -1.90
C ALA A 2 23.83 9.75 -1.67
N THR A 3 22.91 9.76 -0.71
CA THR A 3 22.00 8.63 -0.46
C THR A 3 21.13 8.42 -1.71
N GLU A 4 20.99 7.17 -2.17
CA GLU A 4 20.19 6.84 -3.34
C GLU A 4 18.74 7.31 -3.15
N LYS A 5 18.22 8.07 -4.12
CA LYS A 5 16.85 8.61 -4.09
C LYS A 5 15.97 7.81 -5.05
N ILE A 6 14.97 7.15 -4.49
CA ILE A 6 14.03 6.29 -5.21
C ILE A 6 12.67 6.97 -5.24
N VAL A 7 12.05 7.03 -6.42
CA VAL A 7 10.65 7.45 -6.54
C VAL A 7 9.77 6.24 -6.30
N ILE A 8 8.85 6.34 -5.34
CA ILE A 8 7.93 5.25 -4.98
C ILE A 8 6.52 5.54 -5.49
N ASP A 9 5.83 4.50 -5.93
CA ASP A 9 4.43 4.54 -6.40
C ASP A 9 3.46 4.14 -5.27
N ALA A 10 2.22 4.61 -5.35
CA ALA A 10 1.18 4.35 -4.35
C ALA A 10 0.87 2.87 -4.19
N SER A 11 0.92 2.12 -5.29
CA SER A 11 0.71 0.67 -5.28
C SER A 11 1.79 -0.09 -4.50
N VAL A 12 3.00 0.47 -4.35
CA VAL A 12 4.07 -0.11 -3.53
C VAL A 12 3.86 0.22 -2.05
N VAL A 13 3.43 1.45 -1.75
CA VAL A 13 3.12 1.86 -0.37
C VAL A 13 1.90 1.11 0.17
N ALA A 14 0.88 0.86 -0.65
CA ALA A 14 -0.29 0.08 -0.25
C ALA A 14 0.10 -1.34 0.22
N LYS A 15 1.10 -1.95 -0.42
CA LYS A 15 1.64 -3.28 -0.06
C LYS A 15 2.38 -3.31 1.29
N TRP A 16 2.63 -2.17 1.93
CA TRP A 16 3.12 -2.15 3.32
C TRP A 16 2.07 -2.62 4.32
N PHE A 17 0.80 -2.53 3.93
CA PHE A 17 -0.36 -2.82 4.78
C PHE A 17 -1.23 -3.95 4.24
N LEU A 18 -1.20 -4.20 2.92
CA LEU A 18 -1.96 -5.25 2.25
C LEU A 18 -1.09 -6.48 1.97
N GLU A 19 -1.65 -7.67 2.19
CA GLU A 19 -1.03 -8.91 1.77
C GLU A 19 -1.21 -9.11 0.24
N GLU A 20 -0.22 -8.68 -0.53
CA GLU A 20 -0.18 -8.86 -1.98
C GLU A 20 1.18 -9.41 -2.45
N VAL A 21 1.24 -9.83 -3.72
CA VAL A 21 2.50 -10.23 -4.36
C VAL A 21 3.51 -9.08 -4.26
N TYR A 22 4.74 -9.42 -3.86
CA TYR A 22 5.84 -8.50 -3.59
C TYR A 22 5.70 -7.62 -2.34
N GLY A 23 4.75 -7.93 -1.44
CA GLY A 23 4.62 -7.23 -0.15
C GLY A 23 5.90 -7.28 0.70
N ASP A 24 6.60 -8.40 0.70
CA ASP A 24 7.92 -8.58 1.32
C ASP A 24 8.96 -7.57 0.83
N LYS A 25 9.03 -7.35 -0.49
CA LYS A 25 9.95 -6.39 -1.11
C LYS A 25 9.53 -4.94 -0.81
N ALA A 26 8.22 -4.67 -0.79
CA ALA A 26 7.70 -3.34 -0.46
C ALA A 26 8.03 -2.97 1.00
N VAL A 27 7.85 -3.92 1.93
CA VAL A 27 8.22 -3.78 3.34
C VAL A 27 9.74 -3.59 3.49
N LEU A 28 10.57 -4.33 2.74
CA LEU A 28 12.01 -4.12 2.74
C LEU A 28 12.41 -2.69 2.33
N LEU A 29 11.75 -2.10 1.32
CA LEU A 29 11.98 -0.71 0.92
C LEU A 29 11.62 0.29 2.03
N ARG A 30 10.49 0.06 2.71
CA ARG A 30 10.10 0.85 3.89
C ARG A 30 11.18 0.78 4.97
N ASP A 31 11.65 -0.41 5.29
CA ASP A 31 12.60 -0.63 6.38
C ASP A 31 13.95 0.02 6.06
N LYS A 32 14.43 -0.07 4.82
CA LYS A 32 15.63 0.67 4.35
C LYS A 32 15.47 2.19 4.46
N TYR A 33 14.27 2.72 4.17
CA TYR A 33 13.99 4.14 4.33
C TYR A 33 13.99 4.57 5.81
N VAL A 34 13.32 3.81 6.67
CA VAL A 34 13.31 4.03 8.13
C VAL A 34 14.73 3.93 8.71
N GLY A 35 15.53 2.99 8.21
CA GLY A 35 16.95 2.80 8.53
C GLY A 35 17.88 3.87 7.95
N ARG A 36 17.36 4.82 7.15
CA ARG A 36 18.11 5.90 6.48
C ARG A 36 19.17 5.39 5.48
N GLU A 37 19.02 4.17 4.98
CA GLU A 37 19.88 3.60 3.93
C GLU A 37 19.55 4.18 2.55
N ILE A 38 18.29 4.55 2.33
CA ILE A 38 17.77 5.15 1.09
C ILE A 38 16.93 6.39 1.38
N GLN A 39 16.69 7.20 0.36
CA GLN A 39 15.67 8.26 0.37
C GLN A 39 14.49 7.87 -0.53
N LEU A 40 13.27 8.06 -0.02
CA LEU A 40 12.06 7.91 -0.82
C LEU A 40 11.51 9.28 -1.21
N ALA A 41 11.01 9.38 -2.44
CA ALA A 41 10.27 10.53 -2.93
C ALA A 41 8.97 10.08 -3.59
N SER A 42 7.93 10.90 -3.49
CA SER A 42 6.65 10.66 -4.13
C SER A 42 6.01 12.00 -4.53
N PRO A 43 5.04 12.00 -5.45
CA PRO A 43 4.12 13.12 -5.61
C PRO A 43 3.43 13.47 -4.28
N SER A 44 3.04 14.74 -4.11
CA SER A 44 2.33 15.21 -2.90
C SER A 44 0.94 14.58 -2.75
N ILE A 45 0.37 14.06 -3.83
CA ILE A 45 -0.94 13.37 -3.84
C ILE A 45 -0.87 11.91 -3.37
N MET A 46 0.33 11.37 -3.15
CA MET A 46 0.57 9.98 -2.77
C MET A 46 -0.35 9.47 -1.63
N PRO A 47 -0.57 10.22 -0.52
CA PRO A 47 -1.46 9.73 0.53
C PRO A 47 -2.89 9.47 0.04
N TYR A 48 -3.41 10.26 -0.90
CA TYR A 48 -4.75 10.07 -1.45
C TYR A 48 -4.83 8.84 -2.34
N GLU A 49 -3.79 8.56 -3.12
CA GLU A 49 -3.72 7.38 -3.98
C GLU A 49 -3.65 6.09 -3.14
N VAL A 50 -2.89 6.11 -2.04
CA VAL A 50 -2.81 4.99 -1.10
C VAL A 50 -4.13 4.77 -0.37
N LEU A 51 -4.79 5.84 0.09
CA LEU A 51 -6.10 5.74 0.77
C LEU A 51 -7.21 5.27 -0.17
N ASN A 52 -7.13 5.61 -1.45
CA ASN A 52 -8.05 5.16 -2.49
C ASN A 52 -7.74 3.74 -3.01
N ALA A 53 -6.70 3.08 -2.51
CA ALA A 53 -6.43 1.69 -2.87
C ALA A 53 -7.60 0.81 -2.38
N ARG A 54 -8.43 0.35 -3.33
CA ARG A 54 -9.61 -0.45 -3.02
C ARG A 54 -9.21 -1.91 -2.79
N LEU A 55 -9.63 -2.47 -1.65
CA LEU A 55 -9.55 -3.89 -1.36
C LEU A 55 -10.74 -4.63 -1.97
N VAL A 56 -10.49 -5.72 -2.69
CA VAL A 56 -11.54 -6.63 -3.16
C VAL A 56 -11.29 -8.00 -2.53
N THR A 57 -12.30 -8.53 -1.86
CA THR A 57 -12.18 -9.81 -1.14
C THR A 57 -13.42 -10.69 -1.37
N ALA A 58 -13.27 -12.01 -1.28
CA ALA A 58 -14.37 -12.96 -1.26
C ALA A 58 -14.84 -13.31 0.17
N ASP A 59 -14.26 -12.65 1.18
CA ASP A 59 -14.56 -12.87 2.59
C ASP A 59 -15.44 -11.73 3.15
N GLU A 60 -16.70 -12.05 3.44
CA GLU A 60 -17.68 -11.09 3.98
C GLU A 60 -17.32 -10.59 5.39
N GLU A 61 -16.57 -11.37 6.18
CA GLU A 61 -16.09 -10.96 7.49
C GLU A 61 -15.05 -9.85 7.37
N ILE A 62 -14.12 -9.97 6.40
CA ILE A 62 -13.13 -8.92 6.09
C ILE A 62 -13.84 -7.64 5.66
N VAL A 63 -14.83 -7.72 4.77
CA VAL A 63 -15.61 -6.54 4.35
C VAL A 63 -16.23 -5.85 5.56
N THR A 64 -16.85 -6.61 6.46
CA THR A 64 -17.53 -6.07 7.64
C THR A 64 -16.58 -5.33 8.59
N LYS A 65 -15.38 -5.88 8.82
CA LYS A 65 -14.36 -5.28 9.70
C LYS A 65 -13.66 -4.09 9.07
N ALA A 66 -13.42 -4.12 7.76
CA ALA A 66 -12.58 -3.14 7.06
C ALA A 66 -13.35 -1.98 6.41
N LYS A 67 -14.67 -2.08 6.19
CA LYS A 67 -15.51 -1.05 5.50
C LYS A 67 -15.46 0.36 6.07
N ASN A 68 -15.10 0.52 7.35
CA ASN A 68 -14.99 1.81 8.01
C ASN A 68 -13.55 2.37 8.02
N LEU A 69 -12.59 1.59 7.51
CA LEU A 69 -11.16 1.89 7.52
C LEU A 69 -10.63 2.11 6.10
N ILE A 70 -11.11 1.34 5.14
CA ILE A 70 -10.67 1.33 3.75
C ILE A 70 -11.85 1.08 2.81
N ASP A 71 -11.72 1.52 1.57
CA ASP A 71 -12.65 1.15 0.50
C ASP A 71 -12.50 -0.35 0.21
N VAL A 72 -13.46 -1.15 0.68
CA VAL A 72 -13.48 -2.61 0.50
C VAL A 72 -14.79 -3.06 -0.13
N LYS A 73 -14.70 -3.99 -1.10
CA LYS A 73 -15.86 -4.61 -1.74
C LYS A 73 -15.79 -6.13 -1.68
N HIS A 74 -16.94 -6.76 -1.60
CA HIS A 74 -17.02 -8.19 -1.83
C HIS A 74 -16.91 -8.47 -3.34
N VAL A 75 -16.30 -9.59 -3.73
CA VAL A 75 -16.17 -9.97 -5.15
C VAL A 75 -17.52 -10.05 -5.86
N LYS A 76 -18.58 -10.45 -5.13
CA LYS A 76 -19.97 -10.49 -5.61
C LYS A 76 -20.51 -9.10 -6.01
N ASP A 77 -19.97 -8.02 -5.46
CA ASP A 77 -20.42 -6.64 -5.76
C ASP A 77 -19.84 -6.11 -7.09
N LEU A 78 -19.03 -6.92 -7.78
CA LEU A 78 -18.34 -6.57 -9.03
C LEU A 78 -18.82 -7.35 -10.25
N ILE A 79 -19.74 -8.31 -10.07
CA ILE A 79 -20.22 -9.24 -11.09
C ILE A 79 -21.71 -9.04 -11.35
#